data_AF-A0A2M8AG42-F1
#
_entry.id   AF-A0A2M8AG42-F1
#
_cell.length_a   1.000
_cell.length_b   1.000
_cell.length_c   1.000
_cell.angle_alpha   90.00
_cell.angle_beta   90.00
_cell.angle_gamma   90.00
#
_symmetry.space_group_name_H-M   'P 1'
#
loop_
_entity.id
_entity.type
_entity.pdbx_description
1 polymer ?
#
loop_
_entity_poly.entity_id
_entity_poly.type
_entity_poly.pdbx_seq_one_letter_code
_entity_poly.pdbx_strand_id
1 'polypeptide(L)'
;MINIDENTIKEAEERIKIFNQSNDYGAAYLYYKKLSDEVKMIDLDTKKNNQAFFNKINQQIIKLKFISLNYFNDFEEISELIGKYFNIALQLQDYNPWERIKVNLLATSDVKESDKAKKLIKSKLINSDCRILDTNKYKDIKDFPVTIADWLKNYHANLGLKKVDNLKRIEYLTNSQFIKPLAEEDKNKLKILFNFYEKIKIPSSDRYGYEGEMPMVFDGENVIFKNGEVEEISPDIFKMIRKVKVVDANTQYNQIEELKQLAANYPAGSLERKAVEEEIKKLEL
;
A
#
# COMPACT_ATOMS: atom_id res chain seq x y z
N MET A 1 -16.14 -13.07 -30.17
CA MET A 1 -15.79 -14.09 -29.16
C MET A 1 -14.43 -13.69 -28.62
N ILE A 2 -14.31 -13.35 -27.33
CA ILE A 2 -13.01 -13.02 -26.73
C ILE A 2 -12.27 -14.35 -26.57
N ASN A 3 -11.16 -14.51 -27.29
CA ASN A 3 -10.35 -15.73 -27.22
C ASN A 3 -9.22 -15.48 -26.22
N ILE A 4 -9.42 -15.92 -24.97
CA ILE A 4 -8.36 -15.91 -23.96
C ILE A 4 -7.51 -17.15 -24.18
N ASP A 5 -6.24 -16.95 -24.50
CA ASP A 5 -5.27 -17.97 -24.89
C ASP A 5 -3.96 -17.88 -24.08
N GLU A 6 -2.95 -18.70 -24.41
CA GLU A 6 -1.65 -18.65 -23.74
C GLU A 6 -0.93 -17.30 -23.92
N ASN A 7 -1.17 -16.60 -25.03
CA ASN A 7 -0.60 -15.27 -25.24
C ASN A 7 -1.16 -14.26 -24.23
N THR A 8 -2.43 -14.40 -23.86
CA THR A 8 -3.07 -13.58 -22.81
C THR A 8 -2.35 -13.72 -21.47
N ILE A 9 -1.91 -14.94 -21.10
CA ILE A 9 -1.15 -15.16 -19.86
C ILE A 9 0.21 -14.48 -19.93
N LYS A 10 0.94 -14.65 -21.04
CA LYS A 10 2.26 -14.04 -21.24
C LYS A 10 2.18 -12.51 -21.20
N GLU A 11 1.20 -11.93 -21.89
CA GLU A 11 0.94 -10.49 -21.86
C GLU A 11 0.66 -10.01 -20.42
N ALA A 12 -0.16 -10.74 -19.67
CA ALA A 12 -0.46 -10.40 -18.29
C ALA A 12 0.80 -10.45 -17.41
N GLU A 13 1.64 -11.47 -17.57
CA GLU A 13 2.91 -11.61 -16.83
C GLU A 13 3.88 -10.45 -17.12
N GLU A 14 4.03 -10.07 -18.39
CA GLU A 14 4.86 -8.94 -18.80
C GLU A 14 4.33 -7.62 -18.22
N ARG A 15 3.01 -7.37 -18.33
CA ARG A 15 2.38 -6.18 -17.77
C ARG A 15 2.50 -6.10 -16.26
N ILE A 16 2.30 -7.21 -15.55
CA ILE A 16 2.48 -7.31 -14.08
C ILE A 16 3.89 -6.85 -13.69
N LYS A 17 4.91 -7.32 -14.40
CA LYS A 17 6.30 -6.92 -14.15
C LYS A 17 6.47 -5.41 -14.35
N ILE A 18 5.96 -4.88 -15.47
CA ILE A 18 6.04 -3.45 -15.78
C ILE A 18 5.34 -2.62 -14.69
N PHE A 19 4.08 -2.91 -14.39
CA PHE A 19 3.29 -2.15 -13.41
C PHE A 19 3.90 -2.16 -12.02
N ASN A 20 4.44 -3.30 -11.58
CA ASN A 20 5.08 -3.39 -10.27
C ASN A 20 6.40 -2.62 -10.21
N GLN A 21 7.20 -2.63 -11.28
CA GLN A 21 8.48 -1.91 -11.35
C GLN A 21 8.31 -0.41 -11.53
N SER A 22 7.31 0.01 -12.32
CA SER A 22 7.00 1.43 -12.55
C SER A 22 6.10 2.04 -11.48
N ASN A 23 5.60 1.23 -10.53
CA ASN A 23 4.58 1.63 -9.56
C ASN A 23 3.30 2.19 -10.20
N ASP A 24 2.95 1.72 -11.41
CA ASP A 24 1.73 2.12 -12.12
C ASP A 24 0.51 1.31 -11.63
N TYR A 25 0.11 1.61 -10.40
CA TYR A 25 -0.98 0.91 -9.72
C TYR A 25 -2.34 1.15 -10.39
N GLY A 26 -2.52 2.30 -11.03
CA GLY A 26 -3.76 2.66 -11.74
C GLY A 26 -3.94 1.82 -13.00
N ALA A 27 -2.89 1.67 -13.81
CA ALA A 27 -2.94 0.78 -14.96
C ALA A 27 -3.11 -0.68 -14.54
N ALA A 28 -2.47 -1.12 -13.45
CA ALA A 28 -2.71 -2.45 -12.88
C ALA A 28 -4.17 -2.66 -12.49
N TYR A 29 -4.81 -1.67 -11.86
CA TYR A 29 -6.23 -1.76 -11.47
C TYR A 29 -7.16 -1.88 -12.69
N LEU A 30 -6.97 -1.02 -13.69
CA LEU A 30 -7.76 -1.03 -14.92
C LEU A 30 -7.58 -2.35 -15.68
N TYR A 31 -6.35 -2.85 -15.76
CA TYR A 31 -6.05 -4.12 -16.42
C TYR A 31 -6.63 -5.31 -15.65
N TYR A 32 -6.57 -5.30 -14.31
CA TYR A 32 -7.26 -6.28 -13.46
C TYR A 32 -8.76 -6.34 -13.79
N LYS A 33 -9.44 -5.18 -13.83
CA LYS A 33 -10.88 -5.11 -14.12
C LYS A 33 -11.20 -5.69 -15.49
N LYS A 34 -10.49 -5.21 -16.52
CA LYS A 34 -10.63 -5.73 -17.90
C LYS A 34 -10.46 -7.25 -17.94
N LEU A 35 -9.34 -7.78 -17.46
CA LEU A 35 -9.05 -9.20 -17.51
C LEU A 35 -10.07 -10.03 -16.71
N SER A 36 -10.51 -9.53 -15.56
CA SER A 36 -11.54 -10.20 -14.76
C SER A 36 -12.88 -10.27 -15.48
N ASP A 37 -13.27 -9.21 -16.19
CA ASP A 37 -14.53 -9.18 -16.92
C ASP A 37 -14.48 -10.08 -18.16
N GLU A 38 -13.34 -10.12 -18.87
CA GLU A 38 -13.12 -11.07 -19.97
C GLU A 38 -13.25 -12.53 -19.48
N VAL A 39 -12.63 -12.87 -18.34
CA VAL A 39 -12.74 -14.20 -17.75
C VAL A 39 -14.16 -14.51 -17.31
N LYS A 40 -14.92 -13.55 -16.77
CA LYS A 40 -16.32 -13.76 -16.37
C LYS A 40 -17.23 -14.11 -17.56
N MET A 41 -16.97 -13.54 -18.74
CA MET A 41 -17.77 -13.78 -19.95
C MET A 41 -17.61 -15.18 -20.54
N ILE A 42 -16.59 -15.94 -20.11
CA ILE A 42 -16.40 -17.32 -20.55
C ILE A 42 -17.33 -18.25 -19.77
N ASP A 43 -17.99 -19.16 -20.49
CA ASP A 43 -18.93 -20.11 -19.91
C ASP A 43 -18.25 -21.10 -18.94
N LEU A 44 -19.05 -21.67 -18.04
CA LEU A 44 -18.57 -22.53 -16.96
C LEU A 44 -18.00 -23.85 -17.47
N ASP A 45 -18.50 -24.40 -18.58
CA ASP A 45 -18.05 -25.69 -19.09
C ASP A 45 -16.67 -25.54 -19.74
N THR A 46 -16.44 -24.47 -20.50
CA THR A 46 -15.12 -24.09 -21.00
C THR A 46 -14.11 -23.89 -19.86
N LYS A 47 -14.52 -23.26 -18.76
CA LYS A 47 -13.67 -23.09 -17.56
C LYS A 47 -13.29 -24.41 -16.91
N LYS A 48 -14.26 -25.33 -16.75
CA LYS A 48 -14.02 -26.65 -16.18
C LYS A 48 -13.09 -27.49 -17.06
N ASN A 49 -13.31 -27.47 -18.38
CA ASN A 49 -12.51 -28.24 -19.33
C ASN A 49 -11.05 -27.72 -19.43
N ASN A 50 -10.80 -26.45 -19.09
CA ASN A 50 -9.48 -25.83 -19.13
C ASN A 50 -9.03 -25.32 -17.75
N GLN A 51 -9.34 -26.06 -16.68
CA GLN A 51 -9.13 -25.59 -15.30
C GLN A 51 -7.70 -25.13 -15.01
N ALA A 52 -6.68 -25.85 -15.49
CA ALA A 52 -5.28 -25.49 -15.26
C ALA A 52 -4.91 -24.13 -15.87
N PHE A 53 -5.45 -23.83 -17.06
CA PHE A 53 -5.26 -22.55 -17.74
C PHE A 53 -5.94 -21.40 -16.97
N PHE A 54 -7.18 -21.58 -16.56
CA PHE A 54 -7.90 -20.57 -15.77
C PHE A 54 -7.29 -20.36 -14.38
N ASN A 55 -6.71 -21.39 -13.77
CA ASN A 55 -5.97 -21.23 -12.53
C ASN A 55 -4.76 -20.30 -12.71
N LYS A 56 -4.02 -20.42 -13.82
CA LYS A 56 -2.90 -19.51 -14.13
C LYS A 56 -3.39 -18.07 -14.34
N ILE A 57 -4.48 -17.88 -15.08
CA ILE A 57 -5.05 -16.53 -15.26
C ILE A 57 -5.52 -15.93 -13.94
N ASN A 58 -6.20 -16.72 -13.10
CA ASN A 58 -6.64 -16.27 -11.79
C ASN A 58 -5.44 -15.86 -10.91
N GLN A 59 -4.30 -16.55 -11.00
CA GLN A 59 -3.08 -16.12 -10.33
C GLN A 59 -2.60 -14.76 -10.82
N GLN A 60 -2.63 -14.49 -12.13
CA GLN A 60 -2.27 -13.16 -12.66
C GLN A 60 -3.25 -12.07 -12.21
N ILE A 61 -4.55 -12.36 -12.22
CA ILE A 61 -5.59 -11.46 -11.68
C ILE A 61 -5.30 -11.13 -10.21
N ILE A 62 -4.97 -12.12 -9.38
CA ILE A 62 -4.64 -11.92 -7.97
C ILE A 62 -3.38 -11.07 -7.81
N LYS A 63 -2.33 -11.30 -8.61
CA LYS A 63 -1.13 -10.46 -8.63
C LYS A 63 -1.46 -9.01 -8.96
N LEU A 64 -2.30 -8.77 -9.98
CA LEU A 64 -2.75 -7.42 -10.33
C LEU A 64 -3.54 -6.77 -9.19
N LYS A 65 -4.40 -7.52 -8.49
CA LYS A 65 -5.08 -7.01 -7.28
C LYS A 65 -4.09 -6.58 -6.20
N PHE A 66 -3.05 -7.37 -5.93
CA PHE A 66 -2.01 -7.01 -4.96
C PHE A 66 -1.23 -5.76 -5.37
N ILE A 67 -0.88 -5.62 -6.64
CA ILE A 67 -0.20 -4.42 -7.15
C ILE A 67 -1.09 -3.18 -6.99
N SER A 68 -2.39 -3.32 -7.26
CA SER A 68 -3.36 -2.23 -7.24
C SER A 68 -4.13 -2.09 -5.92
N LEU A 69 -3.60 -2.64 -4.82
CA LEU A 69 -4.27 -2.65 -3.50
C LEU A 69 -4.75 -1.27 -3.04
N ASN A 70 -4.03 -0.21 -3.39
CA ASN A 70 -4.35 1.18 -3.08
C ASN A 70 -5.65 1.71 -3.74
N TYR A 71 -6.22 0.99 -4.72
CA TYR A 71 -7.51 1.31 -5.34
C TYR A 71 -8.69 0.57 -4.71
N PHE A 72 -8.45 -0.26 -3.70
CA PHE A 72 -9.49 -0.94 -2.94
C PHE A 72 -9.86 -0.11 -1.72
N ASN A 73 -11.14 0.18 -1.56
CA ASN A 73 -11.65 0.96 -0.42
C ASN A 73 -12.28 0.08 0.66
N ASP A 74 -12.53 -1.19 0.37
CA ASP A 74 -13.11 -2.14 1.30
C ASP A 74 -12.03 -2.97 1.99
N PHE A 75 -11.84 -2.75 3.29
CA PHE A 75 -10.88 -3.50 4.09
C PHE A 75 -11.26 -4.96 4.29
N GLU A 76 -12.54 -5.35 4.17
CA GLU A 76 -12.91 -6.76 4.17
C GLU A 76 -12.34 -7.44 2.93
N GLU A 77 -12.55 -6.89 1.72
CA GLU A 77 -11.94 -7.43 0.49
C GLU A 77 -10.41 -7.47 0.58
N ILE A 78 -9.77 -6.40 1.06
CA ILE A 78 -8.30 -6.36 1.24
C ILE A 78 -7.85 -7.46 2.20
N SER A 79 -8.50 -7.58 3.35
CA SER A 79 -8.14 -8.56 4.37
C SER A 79 -8.34 -10.01 3.88
N GLU A 80 -9.39 -10.25 3.09
CA GLU A 80 -9.63 -11.55 2.46
C GLU A 80 -8.57 -11.88 1.42
N LEU A 81 -8.22 -10.91 0.56
CA LEU A 81 -7.18 -11.07 -0.45
C LEU A 81 -5.85 -11.46 0.21
N ILE A 82 -5.46 -10.74 1.26
CA ILE A 82 -4.26 -11.03 2.05
C ILE A 82 -4.36 -12.40 2.70
N GLY A 83 -5.46 -12.68 3.40
CA GLY A 83 -5.63 -13.93 4.15
C GLY A 83 -5.60 -15.18 3.26
N LYS A 84 -6.19 -15.12 2.07
CA LYS A 84 -6.31 -16.30 1.17
C LYS A 84 -5.12 -16.44 0.22
N TYR A 85 -4.54 -15.33 -0.23
CA TYR A 85 -3.64 -15.33 -1.40
C TYR A 85 -2.29 -14.68 -1.16
N PHE A 86 -1.87 -14.49 0.10
CA PHE A 86 -0.56 -13.88 0.40
C PHE A 86 0.61 -14.56 -0.31
N ASN A 87 0.56 -15.89 -0.46
CA ASN A 87 1.58 -16.66 -1.17
C ASN A 87 1.77 -16.23 -2.63
N ILE A 88 0.71 -15.78 -3.30
CA ILE A 88 0.76 -15.27 -4.67
C ILE A 88 1.41 -13.88 -4.68
N ALA A 89 1.14 -13.05 -3.68
CA ALA A 89 1.79 -11.74 -3.55
C ALA A 89 3.32 -11.88 -3.39
N LEU A 90 3.77 -12.91 -2.67
CA LEU A 90 5.20 -13.19 -2.47
C LEU A 90 5.94 -13.67 -3.74
N GLN A 91 5.22 -13.94 -4.83
CA GLN A 91 5.82 -14.23 -6.15
C GLN A 91 6.15 -12.95 -6.94
N LEU A 92 5.65 -11.79 -6.51
CA LEU A 92 5.96 -10.52 -7.13
C LEU A 92 7.38 -10.09 -6.74
N GLN A 93 8.17 -9.72 -7.76
CA GLN A 93 9.53 -9.24 -7.55
C GLN A 93 9.52 -7.96 -6.71
N ASP A 94 10.41 -7.86 -5.71
CA ASP A 94 10.59 -6.66 -4.88
C ASP A 94 9.30 -6.14 -4.21
N TYR A 95 8.31 -7.02 -4.02
CA TYR A 95 7.02 -6.63 -3.49
C TYR A 95 7.03 -6.42 -1.98
N ASN A 96 6.56 -5.26 -1.54
CA ASN A 96 6.39 -4.93 -0.13
C ASN A 96 4.89 -4.73 0.20
N PRO A 97 4.23 -5.70 0.87
CA PRO A 97 2.81 -5.60 1.19
C PRO A 97 2.49 -4.44 2.13
N TRP A 98 3.44 -4.05 3.00
CA TRP A 98 3.22 -2.93 3.92
C TRP A 98 3.06 -1.62 3.15
N GLU A 99 3.96 -1.31 2.21
CA GLU A 99 3.89 -0.06 1.44
C GLU A 99 2.60 0.04 0.61
N ARG A 100 2.04 -1.09 0.17
CA ARG A 100 0.75 -1.10 -0.54
C ARG A 100 -0.41 -0.72 0.38
N ILE A 101 -0.50 -1.37 1.54
CA ILE A 101 -1.62 -1.19 2.48
C ILE A 101 -1.52 0.12 3.25
N LYS A 102 -0.30 0.61 3.48
CA LYS A 102 -0.02 1.90 4.13
C LYS A 102 -0.80 3.04 3.47
N VAL A 103 -0.89 3.05 2.13
CA VAL A 103 -1.66 4.06 1.38
C VAL A 103 -3.15 3.99 1.71
N ASN A 104 -3.73 2.78 1.74
CA ASN A 104 -5.15 2.60 2.11
C ASN A 104 -5.41 3.06 3.55
N LEU A 105 -4.52 2.71 4.49
CA LEU A 105 -4.65 3.10 5.90
C LEU A 105 -4.58 4.62 6.07
N LEU A 106 -3.65 5.29 5.37
CA LEU A 106 -3.55 6.75 5.37
C LEU A 106 -4.80 7.43 4.82
N ALA A 107 -5.46 6.83 3.84
CA ALA A 107 -6.68 7.37 3.25
C ALA A 107 -7.90 7.33 4.18
N THR A 108 -7.87 6.53 5.26
CA THR A 108 -9.04 6.42 6.17
C THR A 108 -9.34 7.70 6.95
N SER A 109 -8.40 8.64 7.06
CA SER A 109 -8.47 9.91 7.81
C SER A 109 -8.76 9.80 9.33
N ASP A 110 -9.40 8.72 9.79
CA ASP A 110 -9.65 8.40 11.19
C ASP A 110 -8.73 7.26 11.67
N VAL A 111 -7.92 7.55 12.69
CA VAL A 111 -7.01 6.60 13.34
C VAL A 111 -7.76 5.36 13.87
N LYS A 112 -9.00 5.51 14.35
CA LYS A 112 -9.80 4.38 14.83
C LYS A 112 -10.21 3.43 13.71
N GLU A 113 -10.53 3.96 12.53
CA GLU A 113 -10.85 3.15 11.34
C GLU A 113 -9.61 2.43 10.83
N SER A 114 -8.45 3.10 10.80
CA SER A 114 -7.15 2.46 10.51
C SER A 114 -6.84 1.31 11.48
N ASP A 115 -7.08 1.51 12.78
CA ASP A 115 -6.92 0.46 13.79
C ASP A 115 -7.88 -0.72 13.59
N LYS A 116 -9.13 -0.46 13.17
CA LYS A 116 -10.09 -1.53 12.84
C LYS A 116 -9.63 -2.32 11.61
N ALA A 117 -9.18 -1.63 10.56
CA ALA A 117 -8.63 -2.24 9.35
C ALA A 117 -7.43 -3.14 9.66
N LYS A 118 -6.47 -2.65 10.46
CA LYS A 118 -5.33 -3.45 10.93
C LYS A 118 -5.76 -4.69 11.71
N LYS A 119 -6.72 -4.56 12.63
CA LYS A 119 -7.27 -5.70 13.39
C LYS A 119 -7.89 -6.75 12.47
N LEU A 120 -8.57 -6.31 11.41
CA LEU A 120 -9.20 -7.20 10.44
C LEU A 120 -8.14 -7.95 9.61
N ILE A 121 -7.13 -7.25 9.08
CA ILE A 121 -6.01 -7.88 8.37
C ILE A 121 -5.27 -8.87 9.29
N LYS A 122 -5.01 -8.46 10.53
CA LYS A 122 -4.38 -9.31 11.54
C LYS A 122 -5.19 -10.59 11.79
N SER A 123 -6.52 -10.47 11.94
CA SER A 123 -7.39 -11.61 12.22
C SER A 123 -7.43 -12.60 11.05
N LYS A 124 -7.43 -12.11 9.80
CA LYS A 124 -7.35 -12.97 8.62
C LYS A 124 -6.00 -13.69 8.52
N LEU A 125 -4.89 -13.03 8.84
CA LEU A 125 -3.57 -13.67 8.84
C LEU A 125 -3.43 -14.77 9.89
N ILE A 126 -3.83 -14.52 11.15
CA ILE A 126 -3.66 -15.50 12.23
C ILE A 126 -4.55 -16.74 12.06
N ASN A 127 -5.61 -16.65 11.25
CA ASN A 127 -6.52 -17.75 10.94
C ASN A 127 -6.38 -18.24 9.48
N SER A 128 -5.32 -17.82 8.78
CA SER A 128 -5.12 -18.13 7.37
C SER A 128 -4.63 -19.57 7.17
N ASP A 129 -5.30 -20.29 6.28
CA ASP A 129 -4.90 -21.60 5.75
C ASP A 129 -3.96 -21.50 4.54
N CYS A 130 -3.59 -20.27 4.14
CA CYS A 130 -2.71 -20.00 3.02
C CYS A 130 -1.33 -20.62 3.27
N ARG A 131 -0.83 -21.38 2.29
CA ARG A 131 0.50 -22.00 2.33
C ARG A 131 1.49 -21.12 1.57
N ILE A 132 2.48 -20.59 2.27
CA ILE A 132 3.50 -19.70 1.68
C ILE A 132 4.75 -20.44 1.21
N LEU A 133 5.00 -21.66 1.70
CA LEU A 133 6.12 -22.51 1.34
C LEU A 133 5.65 -23.83 0.72
N ASP A 134 6.47 -24.42 -0.14
CA ASP A 134 6.23 -25.76 -0.68
C ASP A 134 6.63 -26.82 0.36
N THR A 135 5.63 -27.47 0.95
CA THR A 135 5.82 -28.49 1.98
C THR A 135 6.61 -29.70 1.50
N ASN A 136 6.60 -30.00 0.19
CA ASN A 136 7.33 -31.14 -0.35
C ASN A 136 8.85 -30.95 -0.24
N LYS A 137 9.32 -29.70 -0.26
CA LYS A 137 10.75 -29.36 -0.08
C LYS A 137 11.26 -29.64 1.33
N TYR A 138 10.36 -29.69 2.31
CA TYR A 138 10.69 -29.74 3.74
C TYR A 138 10.01 -30.91 4.47
N LYS A 139 9.59 -31.95 3.73
CA LYS A 139 8.85 -33.11 4.25
C LYS A 139 9.54 -33.87 5.39
N ASP A 140 10.86 -33.78 5.47
CA ASP A 140 11.67 -34.48 6.48
C ASP A 140 11.74 -33.71 7.82
N ILE A 141 11.24 -32.48 7.85
CA ILE A 141 11.16 -31.68 9.07
C ILE A 141 9.88 -32.04 9.81
N LYS A 142 10.03 -32.68 10.97
CA LYS A 142 8.91 -33.01 11.84
C LYS A 142 8.19 -31.74 12.33
N ASP A 143 6.86 -31.77 12.34
CA ASP A 143 5.99 -30.68 12.82
C ASP A 143 6.24 -29.34 12.09
N PHE A 144 6.65 -29.41 10.81
CA PHE A 144 6.92 -28.25 9.98
C PHE A 144 5.66 -27.36 9.84
N PRO A 145 5.75 -26.03 10.07
CA PRO A 145 4.62 -25.14 9.89
C PRO A 145 4.18 -25.08 8.42
N VAL A 146 2.89 -25.33 8.16
CA VAL A 146 2.36 -25.46 6.79
C VAL A 146 1.68 -24.18 6.31
N THR A 147 0.92 -23.54 7.20
CA THR A 147 0.09 -22.38 6.88
C THR A 147 0.66 -21.10 7.48
N ILE A 148 0.19 -19.94 7.01
CA ILE A 148 0.51 -18.65 7.65
C ILE A 148 0.15 -18.67 9.14
N ALA A 149 -1.01 -19.23 9.50
CA ALA A 149 -1.42 -19.37 10.90
C ALA A 149 -0.39 -20.17 11.72
N ASP A 150 0.12 -21.30 11.19
CA ASP A 150 1.13 -22.11 11.86
C ASP A 150 2.46 -21.35 12.04
N TRP A 151 2.89 -20.63 11.00
CA TRP A 151 4.12 -19.80 11.05
C TRP A 151 4.01 -18.69 12.09
N LEU A 152 2.87 -17.98 12.13
CA LEU A 152 2.63 -16.93 13.12
C LEU A 152 2.48 -17.50 14.54
N LYS A 153 1.87 -18.68 14.69
CA LYS A 153 1.81 -19.38 15.98
C LYS A 153 3.19 -19.77 16.48
N ASN A 154 4.04 -20.31 15.60
CA ASN A 154 5.43 -20.63 15.93
C ASN A 154 6.22 -19.37 16.30
N TYR A 155 6.06 -18.30 15.53
CA TYR A 155 6.69 -17.00 15.79
C TYR A 155 6.31 -16.46 17.18
N HIS A 156 5.02 -16.49 17.53
CA HIS A 156 4.54 -16.08 18.86
C HIS A 156 5.03 -16.98 19.99
N ALA A 157 5.12 -18.28 19.79
CA ALA A 157 5.63 -19.21 20.80
C ALA A 157 7.08 -18.91 21.17
N ASN A 158 7.88 -18.41 20.22
CA ASN A 158 9.30 -18.10 20.43
C ASN A 158 9.54 -16.66 20.91
N LEU A 159 8.76 -15.68 20.41
CA LEU A 159 9.04 -14.26 20.62
C LEU A 159 8.00 -13.51 21.46
N GLY A 160 6.86 -14.15 21.73
CA GLY A 160 5.73 -13.57 22.44
C GLY A 160 4.81 -12.71 21.56
N LEU A 161 3.76 -12.16 22.18
CA LEU A 161 2.70 -11.41 21.49
C LEU A 161 2.94 -9.89 21.46
N LYS A 162 3.86 -9.37 22.28
CA LYS A 162 4.17 -7.94 22.35
C LYS A 162 5.06 -7.50 21.19
N LYS A 163 5.36 -6.20 21.08
CA LYS A 163 6.37 -5.68 20.15
C LYS A 163 7.68 -6.43 20.39
N VAL A 164 8.24 -7.02 19.32
CA VAL A 164 9.45 -7.83 19.41
C VAL A 164 10.66 -6.96 19.05
N ASP A 165 11.71 -7.08 19.85
CA ASP A 165 12.99 -6.44 19.58
C ASP A 165 13.64 -6.99 18.30
N ASN A 166 14.29 -6.11 17.52
CA ASN A 166 14.86 -6.49 16.23
C ASN A 166 15.96 -7.56 16.35
N LEU A 167 16.78 -7.53 17.41
CA LEU A 167 17.83 -8.53 17.62
C LEU A 167 17.22 -9.92 17.82
N LYS A 168 16.17 -10.01 18.63
CA LYS A 168 15.42 -11.27 18.84
C LYS A 168 14.79 -11.80 17.55
N ARG A 169 14.28 -10.90 16.69
CA ARG A 169 13.72 -11.28 15.38
C ARG A 169 14.80 -11.83 14.45
N ILE A 170 15.96 -11.19 14.40
CA ILE A 170 17.11 -11.65 13.61
C ILE A 170 17.58 -13.01 14.10
N GLU A 171 17.71 -13.18 15.42
CA GLU A 171 18.09 -14.44 16.03
C GLU A 171 17.10 -15.55 15.66
N TYR A 172 15.80 -15.31 15.76
CA TYR A 172 14.78 -16.28 15.35
C TYR A 172 14.85 -16.61 13.85
N LEU A 173 14.99 -15.61 12.98
CA LEU A 173 15.12 -15.80 11.53
C LEU A 173 16.41 -16.53 11.12
N THR A 174 17.41 -16.57 11.99
CA THR A 174 18.71 -17.20 11.70
C THR A 174 18.80 -18.60 12.31
N ASN A 175 18.33 -18.75 13.56
CA ASN A 175 18.63 -19.89 14.40
C ASN A 175 17.42 -20.78 14.71
N SER A 176 16.20 -20.36 14.38
CA SER A 176 15.00 -21.19 14.61
C SER A 176 15.12 -22.53 13.89
N GLN A 177 14.72 -23.62 14.58
CA GLN A 177 14.75 -24.99 14.05
C GLN A 177 14.04 -25.13 12.70
N PHE A 178 12.99 -24.34 12.45
CA PHE A 178 12.21 -24.40 11.22
C PHE A 178 12.71 -23.45 10.13
N ILE A 179 13.49 -22.42 10.49
CA ILE A 179 13.95 -21.39 9.54
C ILE A 179 15.39 -21.66 9.08
N LYS A 180 16.25 -22.09 9.99
CA LYS A 180 17.65 -22.43 9.70
C LYS A 180 17.82 -23.35 8.47
N PRO A 181 17.03 -24.42 8.27
CA PRO A 181 17.20 -25.32 7.12
C PRO A 181 16.57 -24.80 5.82
N LEU A 182 15.86 -23.67 5.82
CA LEU A 182 15.19 -23.16 4.63
C LEU A 182 16.19 -22.59 3.61
N ALA A 183 15.84 -22.67 2.33
CA ALA A 183 16.53 -21.91 1.30
C ALA A 183 16.33 -20.40 1.50
N GLU A 184 17.29 -19.58 1.05
CA GLU A 184 17.24 -18.13 1.23
C GLU A 184 15.97 -17.48 0.63
N GLU A 185 15.48 -17.99 -0.51
CA GLU A 185 14.22 -17.53 -1.11
C GLU A 185 13.03 -17.71 -0.15
N ASP A 186 12.95 -18.88 0.51
CA ASP A 186 11.87 -19.21 1.42
C ASP A 186 12.03 -18.49 2.78
N LYS A 187 13.26 -18.28 3.25
CA LYS A 187 13.53 -17.38 4.38
C LYS A 187 13.06 -15.96 4.09
N ASN A 188 13.30 -15.46 2.88
CA ASN A 188 12.87 -14.12 2.49
C ASN A 188 11.34 -13.99 2.49
N LYS A 189 10.61 -15.00 2.01
CA LYS A 189 9.14 -15.05 2.10
C LYS A 189 8.64 -14.92 3.54
N LEU A 190 9.25 -15.66 4.48
CA LEU A 190 8.92 -15.56 5.91
C LEU A 190 9.30 -14.22 6.50
N LYS A 191 10.45 -13.65 6.11
CA LYS A 191 10.87 -12.31 6.53
C LYS A 191 9.84 -11.26 6.12
N ILE A 192 9.35 -11.31 4.88
CA ILE A 192 8.29 -10.40 4.39
C ILE A 192 7.00 -10.59 5.22
N LEU A 193 6.56 -11.84 5.44
CA LEU A 193 5.38 -12.13 6.26
C LEU A 193 5.52 -11.55 7.68
N PHE A 194 6.62 -11.82 8.38
CA PHE A 194 6.80 -11.36 9.75
C PHE A 194 6.98 -9.85 9.83
N ASN A 195 7.67 -9.21 8.88
CA ASN A 195 7.76 -7.75 8.80
C ASN A 195 6.38 -7.12 8.63
N PHE A 196 5.59 -7.66 7.71
CA PHE A 196 4.23 -7.20 7.47
C PHE A 196 3.36 -7.38 8.72
N TYR A 197 3.41 -8.55 9.34
CA TYR A 197 2.67 -8.85 10.56
C TYR A 197 3.01 -7.92 11.72
N GLU A 198 4.31 -7.65 11.97
CA GLU A 198 4.72 -6.74 13.03
C GLU A 198 4.20 -5.32 12.82
N LYS A 199 4.17 -4.82 11.58
CA LYS A 199 3.61 -3.49 11.26
C LYS A 199 2.09 -3.44 11.50
N ILE A 200 1.37 -4.47 11.07
CA ILE A 200 -0.09 -4.56 11.25
C ILE A 200 -0.49 -4.75 12.73
N LYS A 201 0.37 -5.38 13.54
CA LYS A 201 0.09 -5.63 14.96
C LYS A 201 0.07 -4.34 15.81
N ILE A 202 0.79 -3.30 15.38
CA ILE A 202 0.95 -2.06 16.14
C ILE A 202 -0.19 -1.10 15.78
N PRO A 203 -0.98 -0.62 16.76
CA PRO A 203 -2.03 0.37 16.53
C PRO A 203 -1.48 1.64 15.87
N SER A 204 -2.24 2.25 14.97
CA SER A 204 -1.92 3.54 14.33
C SER A 204 -1.90 4.70 15.33
N SER A 205 -2.54 4.52 16.48
CA SER A 205 -2.46 5.43 17.64
C SER A 205 -1.12 5.36 18.39
N ASP A 206 -0.32 4.30 18.18
CA ASP A 206 1.04 4.21 18.72
C ASP A 206 2.01 4.93 17.79
N ARG A 207 3.00 5.63 18.36
CA ARG A 207 4.01 6.39 17.62
C ARG A 207 4.81 5.54 16.62
N TYR A 208 4.95 4.23 16.86
CA TYR A 208 5.61 3.29 15.96
C TYR A 208 4.66 2.67 14.93
N GLY A 209 3.35 2.81 15.12
CA GLY A 209 2.32 2.23 14.27
C GLY A 209 1.66 3.23 13.32
N TYR A 210 1.81 4.54 13.56
CA TYR A 210 1.34 5.56 12.64
C TYR A 210 1.99 5.39 11.25
N GLU A 211 1.15 5.41 10.21
CA GLU A 211 1.56 5.16 8.83
C GLU A 211 2.17 6.39 8.18
N GLY A 212 1.86 7.57 8.68
CA GLY A 212 2.23 8.82 8.04
C GLY A 212 3.62 9.30 8.40
N GLU A 213 4.05 10.29 7.65
CA GLU A 213 5.20 11.13 7.97
C GLU A 213 4.65 12.42 8.57
N MET A 214 5.08 12.76 9.78
CA MET A 214 4.63 13.98 10.45
C MET A 214 5.80 14.97 10.51
N PRO A 215 5.78 16.06 9.73
CA PRO A 215 6.73 17.13 9.92
C PRO A 215 6.47 17.78 11.28
N MET A 216 7.52 17.97 12.06
CA MET A 216 7.45 18.61 13.37
C MET A 216 8.68 19.49 13.60
N VAL A 217 8.57 20.39 14.58
CA VAL A 217 9.71 21.16 15.06
C VAL A 217 10.14 20.58 16.40
N PHE A 218 11.40 20.15 16.49
CA PHE A 218 12.00 19.62 17.72
C PHE A 218 13.27 20.42 18.00
N ASP A 219 13.37 21.03 19.19
CA ASP A 219 14.48 21.92 19.57
C ASP A 219 14.81 23.03 18.54
N GLY A 220 13.79 23.54 17.84
CA GLY A 220 13.94 24.60 16.83
C GLY A 220 14.33 24.10 15.44
N GLU A 221 14.58 22.81 15.29
CA GLU A 221 14.90 22.17 14.01
C GLU A 221 13.67 21.51 13.41
N ASN A 222 13.56 21.59 12.09
CA ASN A 222 12.48 20.92 11.36
C ASN A 222 12.88 19.47 11.07
N VAL A 223 12.08 18.53 11.56
CA VAL A 223 12.34 17.10 11.45
C VAL A 223 11.10 16.39 10.91
N ILE A 224 11.30 15.22 10.30
CA ILE A 224 10.21 14.32 9.91
C ILE A 224 10.16 13.20 10.93
N PHE A 225 9.01 13.05 11.58
CA PHE A 225 8.74 11.86 12.37
C PHE A 225 8.20 10.76 11.46
N LYS A 226 8.93 9.64 11.37
CA LYS A 226 8.59 8.50 10.52
C LYS A 226 8.99 7.19 11.21
N ASN A 227 8.09 6.21 11.21
CA ASN A 227 8.35 4.88 11.80
C ASN A 227 8.79 4.89 13.29
N GLY A 228 8.46 5.94 14.05
CA GLY A 228 8.90 6.08 15.44
C GLY A 228 10.30 6.68 15.63
N GLU A 229 10.91 7.15 14.55
CA GLU A 229 12.22 7.80 14.53
C GLU A 229 12.07 9.25 14.06
N VAL A 230 13.00 10.10 14.48
CA VAL A 230 13.10 11.50 14.08
C VAL A 230 14.20 11.58 13.03
N GLU A 231 13.85 11.92 11.80
CA GLU A 231 14.79 12.15 10.71
C GLU A 231 14.98 13.66 10.53
N GLU A 232 16.22 14.14 10.64
CA GLU A 232 16.56 15.53 10.32
C GLU A 232 16.35 15.79 8.82
N ILE A 233 15.67 16.88 8.50
CA ILE A 233 15.55 17.33 7.13
C ILE A 233 16.80 18.15 6.82
N SER A 234 17.61 17.68 5.87
CA SER A 234 18.76 18.45 5.38
C SER A 234 18.33 19.89 5.03
N PRO A 235 19.07 20.93 5.46
CA PRO A 235 18.78 22.33 5.16
C PRO A 235 18.59 22.62 3.66
N ASP A 236 19.20 21.82 2.78
CA ASP A 236 19.11 21.98 1.34
C ASP A 236 17.74 21.56 0.77
N ILE A 237 17.08 20.58 1.39
CA ILE A 237 15.70 20.19 1.05
C ILE A 237 14.73 21.33 1.40
N PHE A 238 14.94 22.01 2.54
CA PHE A 238 14.15 23.20 2.90
C PHE A 238 14.32 24.35 1.91
N LYS A 239 15.54 24.59 1.42
CA LYS A 239 15.79 25.58 0.36
C LYS A 239 15.08 25.21 -0.93
N MET A 240 14.98 23.92 -1.28
CA MET A 240 14.20 23.46 -2.43
C MET A 240 12.69 23.64 -2.22
N ILE A 241 12.12 23.24 -1.07
CA ILE A 241 10.68 23.40 -0.79
C ILE A 241 10.28 24.88 -0.73
N ARG A 242 11.13 25.76 -0.16
CA ARG A 242 10.91 27.21 -0.21
C ARG A 242 10.93 27.77 -1.64
N LYS A 243 11.72 27.18 -2.55
CA LYS A 243 11.68 27.55 -3.98
C LYS A 243 10.41 27.03 -4.69
N VAL A 244 9.80 25.94 -4.18
CA VAL A 244 8.53 25.40 -4.70
C VAL A 244 7.31 26.19 -4.18
N LYS A 245 7.45 26.99 -3.11
CA LYS A 245 6.49 28.07 -2.77
C LYS A 245 6.58 29.26 -3.74
N VAL A 246 6.43 29.02 -5.04
CA VAL A 246 6.07 30.05 -6.03
C VAL A 246 5.21 29.42 -7.13
N VAL A 247 4.03 28.92 -6.77
CA VAL A 247 2.86 28.90 -7.67
C VAL A 247 1.64 29.28 -6.84
N ASP A 248 1.67 30.46 -6.22
CA ASP A 248 0.44 31.09 -5.70
C ASP A 248 0.53 32.62 -5.59
N ALA A 249 1.55 33.25 -6.18
CA ALA A 249 1.58 34.70 -6.37
C ALA A 249 0.88 35.14 -7.68
N ASN A 250 0.74 34.24 -8.66
CA ASN A 250 0.03 34.55 -9.91
C ASN A 250 -1.49 34.53 -9.76
N THR A 251 -2.04 33.80 -8.77
CA THR A 251 -3.49 33.70 -8.55
C THR A 251 -4.05 35.01 -7.97
N GLN A 252 -3.32 35.61 -7.01
CA GLN A 252 -3.70 36.88 -6.39
C GLN A 252 -3.49 38.07 -7.35
N TYR A 253 -2.41 38.04 -8.16
CA TYR A 253 -2.16 39.07 -9.17
C TYR A 253 -3.20 39.05 -10.29
N ASN A 254 -3.62 37.87 -10.75
CA ASN A 254 -4.69 37.73 -11.74
C ASN A 254 -6.06 38.19 -11.18
N GLN A 255 -6.36 37.90 -9.91
CA GLN A 255 -7.62 38.34 -9.28
C GLN A 255 -7.68 39.87 -9.11
N ILE A 256 -6.59 40.53 -8.73
CA ILE A 256 -6.56 41.99 -8.61
C ILE A 256 -6.73 42.66 -9.98
N GLU A 257 -6.10 42.13 -11.04
CA GLU A 257 -6.26 42.66 -12.40
C GLU A 257 -7.68 42.44 -12.95
N GLU A 258 -8.28 41.26 -12.71
CA GLU A 258 -9.67 41.00 -13.08
C GLU A 258 -10.65 41.93 -12.35
N LEU A 259 -10.43 42.18 -11.04
CA LEU A 259 -11.24 43.11 -10.27
C LEU A 259 -11.05 44.57 -10.73
N LYS A 260 -9.83 44.97 -11.12
CA LYS A 260 -9.56 46.30 -11.71
C LYS A 260 -10.27 46.47 -13.05
N GLN A 261 -10.28 45.44 -13.90
CA GLN A 261 -11.02 45.44 -15.16
C GLN A 261 -12.54 45.47 -14.92
N LEU A 262 -13.03 44.73 -13.91
CA LEU A 262 -14.44 44.74 -13.53
C LEU A 262 -14.88 46.11 -12.99
N ALA A 263 -14.05 46.76 -12.16
CA ALA A 263 -14.32 48.12 -11.66
C ALA A 263 -14.38 49.16 -12.78
N ALA A 264 -13.61 48.98 -13.85
CA ALA A 264 -13.62 49.87 -15.02
C ALA A 264 -14.93 49.79 -15.83
N ASN A 265 -15.69 48.69 -15.70
CA ASN A 265 -17.00 48.52 -16.35
C ASN A 265 -18.13 49.26 -15.63
N TYR A 266 -17.88 49.84 -14.45
CA TYR A 266 -18.87 50.57 -13.67
C TYR A 266 -18.62 52.09 -13.67
N PRO A 267 -19.68 52.93 -13.70
CA PRO A 267 -19.55 54.39 -13.65
C PRO A 267 -18.84 54.86 -12.39
N ALA A 268 -18.03 55.91 -12.51
CA ALA A 268 -17.35 56.50 -11.35
C ALA A 268 -18.37 56.96 -10.30
N GLY A 269 -18.21 56.47 -9.06
CA GLY A 269 -19.08 56.81 -7.93
C GLY A 269 -20.26 55.86 -7.68
N SER A 270 -20.47 54.84 -8.52
CA SER A 270 -21.52 53.84 -8.32
C SER A 270 -21.27 52.95 -7.09
N LEU A 271 -22.33 52.37 -6.53
CA LEU A 271 -22.26 51.47 -5.37
C LEU A 271 -21.50 50.18 -5.72
N GLU A 272 -21.71 49.67 -6.93
CA GLU A 272 -21.07 48.47 -7.46
C GLU A 272 -19.56 48.68 -7.60
N ARG A 273 -19.14 49.84 -8.12
CA ARG A 273 -17.73 50.18 -8.24
C ARG A 273 -17.04 50.27 -6.87
N LYS A 274 -17.70 50.91 -5.89
CA LYS A 274 -17.16 51.03 -4.52
C LYS A 274 -17.00 49.67 -3.85
N ALA A 275 -17.95 48.76 -4.06
CA ALA A 275 -17.87 47.40 -3.53
C ALA A 275 -16.67 46.61 -4.11
N VAL A 276 -16.44 46.72 -5.42
CA VAL A 276 -15.28 46.07 -6.09
C VAL A 276 -13.96 46.69 -5.64
N GLU A 277 -13.87 48.02 -5.54
CA GLU A 277 -12.68 48.73 -5.06
C GLU A 277 -12.33 48.42 -3.59
N GLU A 278 -13.33 48.19 -2.74
CA GLU A 278 -13.14 47.78 -1.35
C GLU A 278 -12.59 46.35 -1.26
N GLU A 279 -13.04 45.45 -2.15
CA GLU A 279 -12.52 44.09 -2.23
C GLU A 279 -11.08 44.05 -2.75
N ILE A 280 -10.72 44.90 -3.72
CA ILE A 280 -9.33 45.10 -4.17
C ILE A 280 -8.44 45.51 -2.98
N LYS A 281 -8.89 46.48 -2.17
CA LYS A 281 -8.12 46.95 -1.00
C LYS A 281 -7.89 45.88 0.05
N LYS A 282 -8.85 44.96 0.26
CA LYS A 282 -8.67 43.84 1.20
C LYS A 282 -7.64 42.84 0.71
N LEU A 283 -7.49 42.69 -0.61
CA LEU A 283 -6.55 41.74 -1.23
C LEU A 283 -5.12 42.31 -1.38
N GLU A 284 -4.96 43.64 -1.31
CA GLU A 284 -3.66 44.34 -1.32
C GLU A 284 -3.02 44.48 0.08
N LEU A 285 -3.72 44.10 1.17
CA LEU A 285 -3.26 44.11 2.56
C LEU A 285 -2.72 42.74 3.00
#